data_AF-A0A3M6TF40-F1
#
_entry.id   AF-A0A3M6TF40-F1
#
_cell.length_a   1.000
_cell.length_b   1.000
_cell.length_c   1.000
_cell.angle_alpha   90.00
_cell.angle_beta   90.00
_cell.angle_gamma   90.00
#
_symmetry.space_group_name_H-M   'P 1'
#
loop_
_entity.id
_entity.type
_entity.pdbx_description
1 polymer ?
#
loop_
_entity_poly.entity_id
_entity_poly.type
_entity_poly.pdbx_seq_one_letter_code
_entity_poly.pdbx_strand_id
1 'polypeptide(L)'
;MTLVRLRQGLLKEDLAFRMKVSQSTISRIVTTWISFLSRELSPPINWPAGEENKSYYPDYPNVKAFIDCTKVYIQHPSAAEGQALTYSNYKSTNTWKTLVSCTPAGLVSFISPGQGLASDRKIVENCGILDKFDGNDICIAD
;
A
#
# COMPACT_ATOMS: atom_id res chain seq x y z
N MET A 1 13.44 -15.85 -1.44
CA MET A 1 12.69 -15.89 -2.72
C MET A 1 11.61 -14.83 -2.81
N THR A 2 10.68 -14.76 -1.86
CA THR A 2 9.62 -13.73 -1.84
C THR A 2 10.18 -12.31 -1.87
N LEU A 3 11.18 -12.00 -1.03
CA LEU A 3 11.85 -10.69 -1.03
C LEU A 3 12.55 -10.36 -2.36
N VAL A 4 13.14 -11.36 -3.03
CA VAL A 4 13.75 -11.19 -4.35
C VAL A 4 12.68 -10.81 -5.37
N ARG A 5 11.53 -11.51 -5.35
CA ARG A 5 10.40 -11.19 -6.23
C ARG A 5 9.87 -9.78 -5.96
N LEU A 6 9.70 -9.39 -4.69
CA LEU A 6 9.20 -8.06 -4.32
C LEU A 6 10.18 -6.95 -4.72
N ARG A 7 11.49 -7.18 -4.59
CA ARG A 7 12.51 -6.18 -4.92
C ARG A 7 12.77 -6.03 -6.43
N GLN A 8 12.68 -7.13 -7.18
CA GLN A 8 13.13 -7.21 -8.58
C GLN A 8 11.99 -7.41 -9.60
N GLY A 9 10.78 -7.74 -9.16
CA GLY A 9 9.63 -7.94 -10.06
C GLY A 9 9.72 -9.20 -10.95
N LEU A 10 10.58 -10.17 -10.62
CA LEU A 10 10.80 -11.36 -11.45
C LEU A 10 9.53 -12.22 -11.62
N LEU A 11 9.34 -12.79 -12.80
CA LEU A 11 8.26 -13.73 -13.13
C LEU A 11 8.36 -15.04 -12.32
N LYS A 12 7.22 -15.74 -12.14
CA LYS A 12 7.21 -16.99 -11.34
C LYS A 12 7.99 -18.09 -12.05
N GLU A 13 7.91 -18.08 -13.37
CA GLU A 13 8.61 -18.92 -14.35
C GLU A 13 10.13 -18.78 -14.20
N ASP A 14 10.64 -17.55 -14.14
CA ASP A 14 12.08 -17.28 -13.96
C ASP A 14 12.58 -17.76 -12.59
N LEU A 15 11.81 -17.48 -11.53
CA LEU A 15 12.15 -17.97 -10.19
C LEU A 15 12.12 -19.50 -10.10
N ALA A 16 11.14 -20.14 -10.75
CA ALA A 16 11.04 -21.60 -10.83
C ALA A 16 12.25 -22.22 -11.51
N PHE A 17 12.67 -21.64 -12.63
CA PHE A 17 13.87 -22.05 -13.37
C PHE A 17 15.13 -21.92 -12.50
N ARG A 18 15.38 -20.76 -11.90
CA ARG A 18 16.57 -20.51 -11.06
C ARG A 18 16.65 -21.42 -9.84
N MET A 19 15.50 -21.67 -9.20
CA MET A 19 15.42 -22.45 -7.97
C MET A 19 15.25 -23.95 -8.23
N LYS A 20 15.10 -24.37 -9.50
CA LYS A 20 14.88 -25.77 -9.90
C LYS A 20 13.68 -26.42 -9.20
N VAL A 21 12.58 -25.67 -9.08
CA VAL A 21 11.30 -26.15 -8.52
C VAL A 21 10.14 -25.79 -9.45
N SER A 22 8.96 -26.36 -9.22
CA SER A 22 7.78 -26.01 -10.02
C SER A 22 7.30 -24.57 -9.76
N GLN A 23 6.66 -23.95 -10.76
CA GLN A 23 6.00 -22.64 -10.60
C GLN A 23 4.93 -22.66 -9.50
N SER A 24 4.23 -23.78 -9.32
CA SER A 24 3.26 -23.97 -8.24
C SER A 24 3.91 -23.86 -6.86
N THR A 25 5.12 -24.39 -6.69
CA THR A 25 5.92 -24.26 -5.46
C THR A 25 6.31 -22.81 -5.22
N ILE A 26 6.77 -22.10 -6.25
CA ILE A 26 7.06 -20.66 -6.18
C ILE A 26 5.82 -19.88 -5.73
N SER A 27 4.67 -20.14 -6.37
CA SER A 27 3.43 -19.43 -6.06
C SER A 27 3.00 -19.63 -4.61
N ARG A 28 3.04 -20.88 -4.11
CA ARG A 28 2.74 -21.18 -2.70
C ARG A 28 3.66 -20.42 -1.76
N ILE A 29 4.97 -20.47 -1.98
CA ILE A 29 5.95 -19.80 -1.12
C ILE A 29 5.72 -18.29 -1.13
N VAL A 30 5.55 -17.68 -2.30
CA VAL A 30 5.31 -16.23 -2.41
C VAL A 30 4.03 -15.83 -1.67
N THR A 31 2.92 -16.53 -1.90
CA THR A 31 1.65 -16.21 -1.23
C THR A 31 1.74 -16.36 0.29
N THR A 32 2.27 -17.48 0.79
CA THR A 32 2.41 -17.71 2.24
C THR A 32 3.26 -16.64 2.91
N TRP A 33 4.42 -16.32 2.32
CA TRP A 33 5.32 -15.33 2.92
C TRP A 33 4.83 -13.90 2.79
N ILE A 34 4.08 -13.54 1.74
CA ILE A 34 3.44 -12.21 1.67
C ILE A 34 2.43 -12.04 2.80
N SER A 35 1.59 -13.05 3.05
CA SER A 35 0.62 -13.00 4.16
C SER A 35 1.32 -12.92 5.52
N PHE A 36 2.39 -13.69 5.72
CA PHE A 36 3.19 -13.61 6.93
C PHE A 36 3.83 -12.22 7.11
N LEU A 37 4.54 -11.72 6.09
CA LEU A 37 5.19 -10.41 6.14
C LEU A 37 4.20 -9.28 6.37
N SER A 38 3.02 -9.31 5.75
CA SER A 38 1.96 -8.33 5.99
C SER A 38 1.59 -8.26 7.48
N ARG A 39 1.44 -9.42 8.13
CA ARG A 39 1.16 -9.49 9.57
C ARG A 39 2.31 -8.98 10.42
N GLU A 40 3.54 -9.38 10.13
CA GLU A 40 4.71 -8.99 10.94
C GLU A 40 5.13 -7.52 10.73
N LEU A 41 4.82 -6.93 9.57
CA LEU A 41 5.14 -5.54 9.25
C LEU A 41 4.00 -4.55 9.54
N SER A 42 2.82 -5.03 9.93
CA SER A 42 1.70 -4.18 10.32
C SER A 42 1.88 -3.44 11.66
N PRO A 43 2.47 -4.02 12.73
CA PRO A 43 2.59 -3.35 14.03
C PRO A 43 3.25 -1.97 14.02
N PRO A 44 4.34 -1.70 13.28
CA PRO A 44 4.95 -0.37 13.25
C PRO A 44 4.13 0.65 12.45
N ILE A 45 3.06 0.25 11.76
CA ILE A 45 2.16 1.16 11.04
C ILE A 45 1.11 1.65 12.04
N ASN A 46 1.47 2.67 12.81
CA ASN A 46 0.59 3.28 13.79
C ASN A 46 0.38 4.77 13.52
N TRP A 47 -0.80 5.25 13.85
CA TRP A 47 -1.07 6.69 13.85
C TRP A 47 -0.29 7.34 15.01
N PRO A 48 0.48 8.42 14.76
CA PRO A 48 1.33 9.00 15.79
C PRO A 48 0.48 9.69 16.87
N ALA A 49 0.95 9.68 18.11
CA ALA A 49 0.35 10.50 19.15
C ALA A 49 0.58 12.00 18.86
N GLY A 50 -0.26 12.88 19.42
CA GLY A 50 -0.13 14.34 19.21
C GLY A 50 1.20 14.91 19.69
N GLU A 51 1.75 14.38 20.78
CA GLU A 51 3.01 14.83 21.37
C GLU A 51 4.25 14.36 20.58
N GLU A 52 4.19 13.15 20.02
CA GLU A 52 5.29 12.57 19.24
C GLU A 52 5.63 13.44 18.03
N ASN A 53 4.61 13.89 17.28
CA ASN A 53 4.84 14.74 16.11
C ASN A 53 5.53 16.07 16.47
N LYS A 54 5.17 16.68 17.59
CA LYS A 54 5.79 17.94 18.03
C LYS A 54 7.24 17.76 18.44
N SER A 55 7.57 16.62 19.02
CA SER A 55 8.95 16.28 19.42
C SER A 55 9.83 16.01 18.20
N TYR A 56 9.33 15.25 17.23
CA TYR A 56 10.10 14.91 16.03
C TYR A 56 10.17 16.05 15.00
N TYR A 57 9.12 16.89 14.93
CA TYR A 57 8.95 17.94 13.91
C TYR A 57 8.47 19.27 14.54
N PRO A 58 9.33 19.94 15.31
CA PRO A 58 8.96 21.14 16.06
C PRO A 58 8.59 22.34 15.16
N ASP A 59 9.13 22.40 13.94
CA ASP A 59 8.85 23.49 12.99
C ASP A 59 7.44 23.41 12.39
N TYR A 60 6.83 22.22 12.42
CA TYR A 60 5.49 21.95 11.87
C TYR A 60 4.62 21.19 12.88
N PRO A 61 4.35 21.79 14.05
CA PRO A 61 3.79 21.08 15.20
C PRO A 61 2.34 20.63 15.01
N ASN A 62 1.66 21.20 14.01
CA ASN A 62 0.28 20.86 13.65
C ASN A 62 0.21 19.92 12.44
N VAL A 63 1.31 19.68 11.70
CA VAL A 63 1.28 18.74 10.58
C VAL A 63 1.22 17.32 11.13
N LYS A 64 0.11 16.65 10.89
CA LYS A 64 -0.15 15.32 11.42
C LYS A 64 0.30 14.23 10.45
N ALA A 65 0.07 14.46 9.16
CA ALA A 65 0.29 13.47 8.13
C ALA A 65 0.45 14.09 6.74
N PHE A 66 1.23 13.39 5.91
CA PHE A 66 1.24 13.50 4.47
C PHE A 66 0.43 12.33 3.93
N ILE A 67 -0.47 12.57 2.96
CA ILE A 67 -1.28 11.50 2.35
C ILE A 67 -1.10 11.52 0.84
N ASP A 68 -1.04 10.33 0.25
CA ASP A 68 -1.05 10.14 -1.20
C ASP A 68 -1.84 8.87 -1.56
N CYS A 69 -2.56 8.93 -2.68
CA CYS A 69 -3.21 7.77 -3.27
C CYS A 69 -2.27 7.09 -4.27
N THR A 70 -1.47 6.16 -3.77
CA THR A 70 -0.51 5.42 -4.56
C THR A 70 -1.20 4.35 -5.43
N LYS A 71 -0.86 4.34 -6.72
CA LYS A 71 -1.30 3.33 -7.70
C LYS A 71 -0.19 2.30 -7.91
N VAL A 72 -0.54 1.02 -7.78
CA VAL A 72 0.34 -0.12 -7.99
C VAL A 72 -0.14 -0.92 -9.20
N TYR A 73 0.77 -1.26 -10.10
CA TYR A 73 0.48 -2.17 -11.21
C TYR A 73 0.27 -3.58 -10.69
N ILE A 74 -0.80 -4.24 -11.15
CA ILE A 74 -1.09 -5.63 -10.78
C ILE A 74 -1.07 -6.53 -12.00
N GLN A 75 -0.85 -7.82 -11.75
CA GLN A 75 -1.00 -8.83 -12.79
C GLN A 75 -2.47 -8.89 -13.22
N HIS A 76 -2.69 -9.21 -14.49
CA HIS A 76 -4.02 -9.36 -15.07
C HIS A 76 -4.86 -10.39 -14.28
N PRO A 77 -5.97 -9.98 -13.65
CA PRO A 77 -6.84 -10.92 -12.96
C PRO A 77 -7.42 -11.94 -13.94
N SER A 78 -7.53 -13.20 -13.53
CA SER A 78 -8.13 -14.26 -14.37
C SER A 78 -9.64 -14.13 -14.50
N ALA A 79 -10.31 -13.54 -13.50
CA ALA A 79 -11.75 -13.33 -13.50
C ALA A 79 -12.10 -12.01 -14.21
N ALA A 80 -13.10 -12.05 -15.11
CA ALA A 80 -13.54 -10.88 -15.87
C ALA A 80 -14.02 -9.74 -14.98
N GLU A 81 -14.73 -10.05 -13.88
CA GLU A 81 -15.13 -9.04 -12.89
C GLU A 81 -13.93 -8.33 -12.27
N GLY A 82 -12.92 -9.09 -11.84
CA GLY A 82 -11.69 -8.52 -11.30
C GLY A 82 -10.96 -7.64 -12.30
N GLN A 83 -10.98 -8.00 -13.59
CA GLN A 83 -10.43 -7.15 -14.65
C GLN A 83 -11.21 -5.84 -14.79
N ALA A 84 -12.54 -5.91 -14.90
CA ALA A 84 -13.39 -4.74 -15.04
C ALA A 84 -13.23 -3.77 -13.84
N LEU A 85 -13.10 -4.31 -12.64
CA LEU A 85 -12.93 -3.52 -11.42
C LEU A 85 -11.53 -2.90 -11.28
N THR A 86 -10.51 -3.39 -11.97
CA THR A 86 -9.11 -2.95 -11.77
C THR A 86 -8.48 -2.32 -12.99
N TYR A 87 -9.10 -2.43 -14.18
CA TYR A 87 -8.54 -1.93 -15.43
C TYR A 87 -8.62 -0.41 -15.52
N SER A 88 -7.46 0.26 -15.53
CA SER A 88 -7.38 1.70 -15.74
C SER A 88 -7.22 2.01 -17.22
N ASN A 89 -8.23 2.68 -17.81
CA ASN A 89 -8.14 3.16 -19.20
C ASN A 89 -6.94 4.10 -19.40
N TYR A 90 -6.68 4.98 -18.42
CA TYR A 90 -5.57 5.93 -18.46
C TYR A 90 -4.19 5.26 -18.50
N LYS A 91 -4.01 4.13 -17.79
CA LYS A 91 -2.75 3.38 -17.78
C LYS A 91 -2.73 2.20 -18.75
N SER A 92 -3.85 1.95 -19.42
CA SER A 92 -4.08 0.81 -20.31
C SER A 92 -3.67 -0.54 -19.68
N THR A 93 -3.92 -0.70 -18.38
CA THR A 93 -3.54 -1.89 -17.61
C THR A 93 -4.29 -2.00 -16.28
N ASN A 94 -4.20 -3.14 -15.62
CA ASN A 94 -4.81 -3.38 -14.31
C ASN A 94 -3.98 -2.72 -13.20
N THR A 95 -4.65 -1.92 -12.37
CA THR A 95 -4.04 -1.20 -11.25
C THR A 95 -4.84 -1.41 -9.98
N TRP A 96 -4.13 -1.39 -8.87
CA TRP A 96 -4.68 -1.32 -7.53
C TRP A 96 -4.28 0.01 -6.91
N LYS A 97 -5.19 0.67 -6.23
CA LYS A 97 -4.96 1.97 -5.60
C LYS A 97 -5.18 1.86 -4.10
N THR A 98 -4.28 2.44 -3.32
CA THR A 98 -4.40 2.52 -1.86
C THR A 98 -3.96 3.90 -1.40
N LEU A 99 -4.57 4.41 -0.34
CA LEU A 99 -4.08 5.60 0.32
C LEU A 99 -2.99 5.19 1.31
N VAL A 100 -1.84 5.83 1.21
CA VAL A 100 -0.75 5.72 2.18
C VAL A 100 -0.62 7.06 2.89
N SER A 101 -0.49 7.01 4.21
CA SER A 101 -0.14 8.16 5.03
C SER A 101 1.24 7.98 5.64
N CYS A 102 2.01 9.06 5.66
CA CYS A 102 3.28 9.14 6.36
C CYS A 102 3.23 10.23 7.43
N THR A 103 3.86 9.98 8.57
CA THR A 103 4.15 11.02 9.55
C THR A 103 5.14 12.03 8.94
N PRO A 104 5.29 13.22 9.55
CA PRO A 104 6.39 14.13 9.18
C PRO A 104 7.77 13.47 9.25
N ALA A 105 7.94 12.44 10.09
CA ALA A 105 9.13 11.59 10.20
C ALA A 105 9.42 10.70 8.99
N GLY A 106 8.52 10.67 8.00
CA GLY A 106 8.61 9.76 6.87
C GLY A 106 8.24 8.32 7.24
N LEU A 107 7.67 8.08 8.42
CA LEU A 107 7.20 6.75 8.83
C LEU A 107 5.78 6.54 8.32
N VAL A 108 5.50 5.37 7.75
CA VAL A 108 4.15 5.02 7.31
C VAL A 108 3.25 4.87 8.55
N SER A 109 2.18 5.65 8.63
CA SER A 109 1.28 5.72 9.79
C SER A 109 -0.11 5.15 9.51
N PHE A 110 -0.49 5.03 8.24
CA PHE A 110 -1.77 4.49 7.83
C PHE A 110 -1.70 3.95 6.39
N ILE A 111 -2.39 2.84 6.14
CA ILE A 111 -2.60 2.29 4.79
C ILE A 111 -4.07 1.91 4.67
N SER A 112 -4.77 2.41 3.64
CA SER A 112 -6.16 2.04 3.41
C SER A 112 -6.28 0.63 2.84
N PRO A 113 -7.42 -0.06 3.03
CA PRO A 113 -7.82 -1.12 2.12
C PRO A 113 -7.73 -0.58 0.70
N GLY A 114 -6.99 -1.27 -0.17
CA GLY A 114 -6.90 -0.83 -1.54
C GLY A 114 -8.17 -1.14 -2.31
N GLN A 115 -8.39 -0.40 -3.38
CA GLN A 115 -9.52 -0.55 -4.28
C GLN A 115 -8.97 -0.50 -5.71
N GLY A 116 -9.68 -1.13 -6.66
CA GLY A 116 -9.31 -1.04 -8.07
C GLY A 116 -9.60 0.36 -8.62
N LEU A 117 -10.63 0.46 -9.45
CA LEU A 117 -11.02 1.69 -10.12
C LEU A 117 -11.81 2.62 -9.16
N ALA A 118 -11.09 3.32 -8.28
CA ALA A 118 -11.65 4.35 -7.40
C ALA A 118 -10.95 5.70 -7.63
N SER A 119 -11.68 6.81 -7.49
CA SER A 119 -11.07 8.14 -7.42
C SER A 119 -10.35 8.34 -6.09
N ASP A 120 -9.34 9.20 -6.08
CA ASP A 120 -8.56 9.48 -4.85
C ASP A 120 -9.48 10.01 -3.74
N ARG A 121 -10.37 10.94 -4.11
CA ARG A 121 -11.46 11.43 -3.25
C ARG A 121 -12.30 10.30 -2.65
N LYS A 122 -12.76 9.34 -3.47
CA LYS A 122 -13.61 8.25 -2.99
C LYS A 122 -12.87 7.36 -1.99
N ILE A 123 -11.57 7.14 -2.18
CA ILE A 123 -10.77 6.37 -1.21
C ILE A 123 -10.66 7.14 0.11
N VAL A 124 -10.28 8.42 0.07
CA VAL A 124 -10.17 9.26 1.28
C VAL A 124 -11.47 9.27 2.09
N GLU A 125 -12.62 9.44 1.41
CA GLU A 125 -13.93 9.50 2.05
C GLU A 125 -14.35 8.20 2.74
N ASN A 126 -13.90 7.02 2.28
CA ASN A 126 -14.37 5.73 2.81
C ASN A 126 -13.31 4.93 3.59
N CYS A 127 -12.03 5.33 3.56
CA CYS A 127 -10.98 4.53 4.18
C CYS A 127 -10.86 4.72 5.70
N GLY A 128 -11.55 5.72 6.26
CA GLY A 128 -11.51 6.03 7.70
C GLY A 128 -10.28 6.82 8.14
N ILE A 129 -9.52 7.40 7.20
CA ILE A 129 -8.38 8.26 7.56
C ILE A 129 -8.84 9.61 8.13
N LEU A 130 -9.98 10.14 7.69
CA LEU A 130 -10.50 11.43 8.17
C LEU A 130 -10.82 11.39 9.67
N ASP A 131 -11.25 10.23 10.19
CA ASP A 131 -11.54 10.01 11.61
C ASP A 131 -10.29 9.98 12.50
N LYS A 132 -9.08 10.07 11.91
CA LYS A 132 -7.80 10.06 12.62
C LYS A 132 -7.28 11.46 12.97
N PHE A 133 -7.81 12.50 12.33
CA PHE A 133 -7.36 13.88 12.52
C PHE A 133 -8.21 14.59 13.57
N ASP A 134 -7.55 15.36 14.44
CA ASP A 134 -8.21 16.30 15.34
C ASP A 134 -8.40 17.68 14.66
N GLY A 135 -9.27 18.52 15.21
CA GLY A 135 -9.68 19.79 14.55
C GLY A 135 -8.57 20.82 14.29
N ASN A 136 -7.40 20.67 14.92
CA ASN A 136 -6.23 21.53 14.71
C ASN A 136 -5.12 20.85 13.88
N ASP A 137 -5.31 19.59 13.50
CA ASP A 137 -4.32 18.85 12.73
C ASP A 137 -4.35 19.31 11.26
N ILE A 138 -3.15 19.39 10.68
CA ILE A 138 -2.94 19.71 9.28
C ILE A 138 -2.57 18.42 8.54
N CYS A 139 -3.33 18.13 7.50
CA CYS A 139 -3.01 17.10 6.53
C CYS A 139 -2.43 17.76 5.27
N ILE A 140 -1.31 17.22 4.77
CA ILE A 140 -0.73 17.64 3.49
C ILE A 140 -1.05 16.56 2.46
N ALA A 141 -1.64 16.96 1.33
CA ALA A 141 -2.04 16.08 0.25
C ALA A 141 -1.67 16.72 -1.10
N ASP A 142 -1.52 15.89 -2.14
CA ASP A 142 -1.44 16.28 -3.56
C ASP A 142 -2.83 16.19 -4.22
#